data_AF-A0A034VMH6-F1
#
_entry.id   AF-A0A034VMH6-F1
#
_cell.length_a   1.000
_cell.length_b   1.000
_cell.length_c   1.000
_cell.angle_alpha   90.00
_cell.angle_beta   90.00
_cell.angle_gamma   90.00
#
_symmetry.space_group_name_H-M   'P 1'
#
loop_
_entity.id
_entity.type
_entity.pdbx_description
1 polymer ?
#
loop_
_entity_poly.entity_id
_entity_poly.type
_entity_poly.pdbx_seq_one_letter_code
_entity_poly.pdbx_strand_id
1 'polypeptide(L)'
;SQQRRLQRVLRDMPLGDRRPSDLFNEMKRAAGSALSESILHDLWVNRLPPYAQAAIIATNVPIVDKLKIADSIVETMQMREVRIHEVSASNHTTDNDLRTEIAELKQRFDRVTSSEKTRASYMV
;
A
#
# COMPACT_ATOMS: atom_id res chain seq x y z
N SER A 1 -11.89 31.83 -15.44
CA SER A 1 -12.32 32.39 -14.14
C SER A 1 -11.45 31.84 -13.01
N GLN A 2 -10.85 32.71 -12.20
CA GLN A 2 -9.97 32.32 -11.09
C GLN A 2 -10.67 31.46 -10.03
N GLN A 3 -11.96 31.70 -9.78
CA GLN A 3 -12.82 30.89 -8.90
C GLN A 3 -12.76 29.37 -9.20
N ARG A 4 -12.81 29.00 -10.49
CA ARG A 4 -12.78 27.58 -10.90
C ARG A 4 -11.41 26.92 -10.63
N ARG A 5 -10.33 27.70 -10.75
CA ARG A 5 -8.97 27.20 -10.45
C ARG A 5 -8.78 26.98 -8.95
N LEU A 6 -9.28 27.90 -8.12
CA LEU A 6 -9.27 27.75 -6.67
C LEU A 6 -10.09 26.55 -6.22
N GLN A 7 -11.31 26.37 -6.74
CA GLN A 7 -12.12 25.19 -6.42
C GLN A 7 -11.41 23.89 -6.81
N ARG A 8 -10.66 23.88 -7.92
CA ARG A 8 -9.88 22.72 -8.35
C ARG A 8 -8.79 22.34 -7.34
N VAL A 9 -8.01 23.33 -6.85
CA VAL A 9 -6.97 23.10 -5.84
C VAL A 9 -7.57 22.62 -4.52
N LEU A 10 -8.73 23.14 -4.15
CA LEU A 10 -9.39 22.80 -2.89
C LEU A 10 -10.10 21.45 -2.93
N ARG A 11 -10.73 21.08 -4.05
CA ARG A 11 -11.71 19.98 -4.12
C ARG A 11 -11.34 18.84 -5.05
N ASP A 12 -10.60 19.09 -6.14
CA ASP A 12 -10.49 18.15 -7.27
C ASP A 12 -9.08 17.60 -7.50
N MET A 13 -8.19 17.72 -6.52
CA MET A 13 -6.78 17.31 -6.68
C MET A 13 -6.37 16.22 -5.70
N PRO A 14 -6.79 14.97 -5.96
CA PRO A 14 -6.29 13.83 -5.19
C PRO A 14 -4.81 13.60 -5.54
N LEU A 15 -4.01 13.20 -4.54
CA LEU A 15 -2.64 12.75 -4.77
C LEU A 15 -2.61 11.52 -5.69
N GLY A 16 -3.58 10.60 -5.55
CA GLY A 16 -3.68 9.39 -6.38
C GLY A 16 -2.36 8.61 -6.40
N ASP A 17 -1.87 8.29 -7.60
CA ASP A 17 -0.55 7.70 -7.87
C ASP A 17 0.54 8.73 -8.25
N ARG A 18 0.27 10.04 -8.08
CA ARG A 18 1.21 11.08 -8.51
C ARG A 18 2.25 11.35 -7.43
N ARG A 19 3.43 11.78 -7.88
CA ARG A 19 4.49 12.23 -6.97
C ARG A 19 4.03 13.46 -6.19
N PRO A 20 4.27 13.52 -4.87
CA PRO A 20 4.04 14.70 -4.05
C PRO A 20 4.56 16.01 -4.66
N SER A 21 5.73 16.01 -5.29
CA SER A 21 6.30 17.18 -5.98
C SER A 21 5.46 17.65 -7.16
N ASP A 22 4.95 16.72 -7.98
CA ASP A 22 4.08 17.03 -9.11
C ASP A 22 2.76 17.63 -8.65
N LEU A 23 2.18 17.06 -7.59
CA LEU A 23 0.96 17.61 -6.96
C LEU A 23 1.18 19.06 -6.53
N PHE A 24 2.28 19.36 -5.83
CA PHE A 24 2.57 20.72 -5.38
C PHE A 24 2.74 21.70 -6.54
N ASN A 25 3.46 21.30 -7.59
CA ASN A 25 3.69 22.12 -8.78
C ASN A 25 2.39 22.42 -9.52
N GLU A 26 1.50 21.43 -9.62
CA GLU A 26 0.20 21.59 -10.27
C GLU A 26 -0.74 22.46 -9.41
N MET A 27 -0.74 22.29 -8.09
CA MET A 27 -1.44 23.17 -7.15
C MET A 27 -0.94 24.61 -7.27
N LYS A 28 0.38 24.84 -7.36
CA LYS A 28 0.99 26.18 -7.55
C LYS A 28 0.56 26.81 -8.86
N ARG A 29 0.58 26.05 -9.96
CA ARG A 29 0.13 26.50 -11.29
C ARG A 29 -1.36 26.84 -11.32
N ALA A 30 -2.18 26.04 -10.65
CA ALA A 30 -3.61 26.25 -10.58
C ALA A 30 -3.96 27.44 -9.67
N ALA A 31 -3.35 27.54 -8.49
CA ALA A 31 -3.55 28.64 -7.55
C ALA A 31 -3.06 29.99 -8.12
N GLY A 32 -1.96 29.98 -8.89
CA GLY A 32 -1.37 31.22 -9.40
C GLY A 32 -1.00 32.16 -8.26
N SER A 33 -1.48 33.40 -8.31
CA SER A 33 -1.31 34.41 -7.25
C SER A 33 -2.45 34.45 -6.23
N ALA A 34 -3.44 33.55 -6.31
CA ALA A 34 -4.62 33.60 -5.47
C ALA A 34 -4.42 32.97 -4.07
N LEU A 35 -3.38 32.14 -3.89
CA LEU A 35 -3.02 31.54 -2.60
C LEU A 35 -1.57 31.90 -2.25
N SER A 36 -1.30 32.17 -0.98
CA SER A 36 0.06 32.27 -0.49
C SER A 36 0.75 30.91 -0.51
N GLU A 37 2.08 30.92 -0.58
CA GLU A 37 2.87 29.68 -0.56
C GLU A 37 2.69 28.90 0.75
N SER A 38 2.43 29.59 1.87
CA SER A 38 2.11 28.97 3.16
C SER A 38 0.80 28.19 3.13
N ILE A 39 -0.28 28.77 2.61
CA ILE A 39 -1.58 28.08 2.51
C ILE A 39 -1.49 26.94 1.50
N LEU A 40 -0.76 27.14 0.42
CA LEU A 40 -0.52 26.10 -0.58
C LEU A 40 0.23 24.91 0.02
N HIS A 41 1.26 25.18 0.83
CA HIS A 41 2.00 24.17 1.57
C HIS A 41 1.09 23.39 2.52
N ASP A 42 0.29 24.07 3.34
CA ASP A 42 -0.59 23.39 4.29
C ASP A 42 -1.64 22.52 3.58
N LEU A 43 -2.23 23.02 2.50
CA LEU A 43 -3.14 22.23 1.66
C LEU A 43 -2.44 21.00 1.08
N TRP A 44 -1.21 21.16 0.60
CA TRP A 44 -0.43 20.06 0.04
C TRP A 44 -0.12 19.01 1.10
N VAL A 45 0.34 19.40 2.30
CA VAL A 45 0.59 18.49 3.42
C VAL A 45 -0.69 17.72 3.75
N ASN A 46 -1.84 18.38 3.88
CA ASN A 46 -3.12 17.72 4.16
C ASN A 46 -3.58 16.71 3.07
N ARG A 47 -2.97 16.71 1.89
CA ARG A 47 -3.24 15.76 0.80
C ARG A 47 -2.28 14.57 0.78
N LEU A 48 -1.16 14.63 1.52
CA LEU A 48 -0.20 13.54 1.60
C LEU A 48 -0.73 12.39 2.48
N PRO A 49 -0.22 11.16 2.32
CA PRO A 49 -0.51 10.08 3.24
C PRO A 49 0.04 10.39 4.65
N PRO A 50 -0.56 9.85 5.72
CA PRO A 50 -0.19 10.18 7.11
C PRO A 50 1.31 10.04 7.42
N TYR A 51 1.96 9.03 6.85
CA TYR A 51 3.39 8.78 7.04
C TYR A 51 4.27 9.88 6.42
N ALA A 52 3.88 10.41 5.26
CA ALA A 52 4.60 11.49 4.59
C ALA A 52 4.31 12.83 5.28
N GLN A 53 3.07 13.06 5.73
CA GLN A 53 2.73 14.24 6.53
C GLN A 53 3.63 14.39 7.75
N ALA A 54 3.77 13.32 8.54
CA ALA A 54 4.60 13.33 9.75
C ALA A 54 6.05 13.74 9.46
N ALA A 55 6.64 13.22 8.37
CA ALA A 55 8.00 13.57 7.98
C ALA A 55 8.13 15.03 7.53
N ILE A 56 7.16 15.55 6.78
CA ILE A 56 7.17 16.95 6.33
C ILE A 56 6.94 17.92 7.49
N ILE A 57 6.08 17.58 8.45
CA ILE A 57 5.82 18.40 9.64
C ILE A 57 7.05 18.39 10.57
N ALA A 58 7.73 17.26 10.71
CA ALA A 58 8.91 17.13 11.58
C ALA A 58 10.17 17.84 11.02
N THR A 59 10.20 18.17 9.74
CA THR A 59 11.37 18.78 9.09
C THR A 59 11.20 20.29 8.94
N ASN A 60 12.23 21.07 9.28
CA ASN A 60 12.26 22.51 9.05
C ASN A 60 13.23 22.85 7.91
N VAL A 61 12.89 22.41 6.70
CA VAL A 61 13.71 22.59 5.48
C VAL A 61 12.93 23.39 4.43
N PRO A 62 13.60 23.99 3.44
CA PRO A 62 12.93 24.69 2.35
C PRO A 62 11.93 23.80 1.60
N ILE A 63 10.91 24.40 0.99
CA ILE A 63 9.87 23.67 0.23
C ILE A 63 10.47 22.71 -0.79
N VAL A 64 11.53 23.13 -1.49
CA VAL A 64 12.23 22.32 -2.50
C VAL A 64 12.71 20.98 -1.93
N ASP A 65 13.21 20.98 -0.69
CA ASP A 65 13.70 19.76 -0.05
C ASP A 65 12.56 18.98 0.58
N LYS A 66 11.50 19.64 1.09
CA LYS A 66 10.27 18.97 1.52
C LYS A 66 9.65 18.15 0.39
N LEU A 67 9.62 18.67 -0.84
CA LEU A 67 9.11 17.94 -2.00
C LEU A 67 9.90 16.65 -2.26
N LYS A 68 11.25 16.73 -2.24
CA LYS A 68 12.12 15.56 -2.44
C LYS A 68 11.93 14.51 -1.34
N ILE A 69 11.80 14.94 -0.09
CA ILE A 69 11.57 14.06 1.05
C ILE A 69 10.21 13.35 0.90
N ALA A 70 9.16 14.10 0.56
CA ALA A 70 7.83 13.52 0.34
C ALA A 70 7.86 12.49 -0.79
N ASP A 71 8.50 12.81 -1.92
CA ASP A 71 8.64 11.90 -3.05
C ASP A 71 9.35 10.61 -2.66
N SER A 72 10.50 10.71 -1.98
CA SER A 72 11.28 9.56 -1.55
C SER A 72 10.51 8.65 -0.59
N ILE A 73 9.78 9.24 0.36
CA ILE A 73 8.98 8.47 1.33
C ILE A 73 7.83 7.76 0.64
N VAL A 74 7.05 8.47 -0.20
CA VAL A 74 5.91 7.88 -0.91
C VAL A 74 6.37 6.77 -1.85
N GLU A 75 7.44 6.98 -2.61
CA GLU A 75 8.01 5.96 -3.50
C GLU A 75 8.51 4.72 -2.72
N THR A 76 9.18 4.93 -1.58
CA THR A 76 9.66 3.83 -0.73
C THR A 76 8.50 3.01 -0.15
N MET A 77 7.42 3.67 0.27
CA MET A 77 6.27 3.01 0.87
C MET A 77 5.41 2.29 -0.19
N GLN A 78 5.20 2.91 -1.35
CA GLN A 78 4.54 2.26 -2.49
C GLN A 78 5.30 1.01 -2.94
N MET A 79 6.63 1.07 -3.03
CA MET A 79 7.44 -0.09 -3.39
C MET A 79 7.34 -1.23 -2.36
N ARG A 80 7.18 -0.92 -1.07
CA ARG A 80 6.93 -1.94 -0.03
C ARG A 80 5.54 -2.56 -0.18
N GLU A 81 4.51 -1.77 -0.43
CA GLU A 81 3.15 -2.29 -0.64
C GLU A 81 3.11 -3.24 -1.85
N VAL A 82 3.73 -2.87 -2.98
CA VAL A 82 3.83 -3.74 -4.16
C VAL A 82 4.53 -5.07 -3.84
N ARG A 83 5.66 -5.05 -3.11
CA ARG A 83 6.37 -6.27 -2.71
C ARG A 83 5.55 -7.19 -1.82
N ILE A 84 4.74 -6.66 -0.91
CA ILE A 84 3.90 -7.47 -0.02
C ILE A 84 2.82 -8.22 -0.83
N HIS A 85 2.25 -7.57 -1.85
CA HIS A 85 1.24 -8.19 -2.72
C HIS A 85 1.84 -9.27 -3.64
N GLU A 86 3.06 -9.06 -4.16
CA GLU A 86 3.75 -10.04 -5.01
C GLU A 86 4.15 -11.31 -4.26
N VAL A 87 4.61 -11.18 -3.01
CA VAL A 87 4.92 -12.33 -2.13
C VAL A 87 3.66 -13.07 -1.69
N SER A 88 2.53 -12.37 -1.58
CA SER A 88 1.24 -12.98 -1.27
C SER A 88 0.69 -13.76 -2.48
N ALA A 89 0.81 -13.22 -3.70
CA ALA A 89 0.35 -13.88 -4.92
C ALA A 89 1.16 -15.15 -5.26
N SER A 90 2.44 -15.21 -4.88
CA SER A 90 3.33 -16.34 -5.18
C SER A 90 3.27 -17.50 -4.17
N ASN A 91 2.59 -17.33 -3.03
CA ASN A 91 2.56 -18.32 -1.95
C ASN A 91 1.15 -18.80 -1.55
N HIS A 92 0.11 -18.52 -2.35
CA HIS A 92 -1.22 -19.07 -2.10
C HIS A 92 -1.33 -20.53 -2.59
N THR A 93 -0.68 -21.46 -1.88
CA THR A 93 -1.41 -22.69 -1.51
C THR A 93 -2.53 -22.20 -0.60
N THR A 94 -3.76 -22.19 -1.09
CA THR A 94 -4.88 -21.66 -0.30
C THR A 94 -5.07 -22.51 0.95
N ASP A 95 -5.61 -21.95 2.04
CA ASP A 95 -6.01 -22.71 3.23
C ASP A 95 -6.86 -23.95 2.84
N ASN A 96 -7.61 -23.81 1.74
CA ASN A 96 -8.41 -24.88 1.16
C ASN A 96 -7.56 -26.00 0.53
N ASP A 97 -6.46 -25.69 -0.15
CA ASP A 97 -5.50 -26.69 -0.66
C ASP A 97 -4.86 -27.44 0.51
N LEU A 98 -4.39 -26.72 1.53
CA LEU A 98 -3.79 -27.33 2.73
C LEU A 98 -4.80 -28.23 3.48
N ARG A 99 -6.05 -27.79 3.61
CA ARG A 99 -7.14 -28.60 4.20
C ARG A 99 -7.41 -29.87 3.40
N THR A 100 -7.37 -29.78 2.07
CA THR A 100 -7.58 -30.92 1.18
C THR A 100 -6.44 -31.92 1.33
N GLU A 101 -5.19 -31.44 1.35
CA GLU A 101 -4.00 -32.27 1.51
C GLU A 101 -3.98 -32.96 2.89
N ILE A 102 -4.38 -32.27 3.96
CA ILE A 102 -4.53 -32.86 5.29
C ILE A 102 -5.61 -33.94 5.31
N ALA A 103 -6.74 -33.74 4.62
CA ALA A 103 -7.80 -34.74 4.54
C ALA A 103 -7.34 -36.00 3.79
N GLU A 104 -6.63 -35.84 2.68
CA GLU A 104 -6.06 -36.96 1.92
C GLU A 104 -4.99 -37.71 2.71
N LEU A 105 -4.11 -37.00 3.43
CA LEU A 105 -3.09 -37.61 4.28
C LEU A 105 -3.73 -38.43 5.41
N LYS A 106 -4.78 -37.92 6.05
CA LYS A 106 -5.56 -38.69 7.05
C LYS A 106 -6.14 -39.96 6.45
N GLN A 107 -6.75 -39.88 5.27
CA GLN A 107 -7.31 -41.05 4.59
C GLN A 107 -6.25 -42.10 4.26
N ARG A 108 -5.06 -41.68 3.81
CA ARG A 108 -3.94 -42.59 3.53
C ARG A 108 -3.45 -43.27 4.81
N PHE A 109 -3.36 -42.53 5.92
CA PHE A 109 -2.96 -43.06 7.22
C PHE A 109 -3.94 -44.11 7.75
N ASP A 110 -5.24 -43.84 7.67
CA ASP A 110 -6.29 -44.80 8.09
C ASP A 110 -6.26 -46.08 7.26
N ARG A 111 -5.91 -45.98 5.97
CA ARG A 111 -5.80 -47.13 5.08
C ARG A 111 -4.60 -48.01 5.41
N VAL A 112 -3.46 -47.40 5.73
CA VAL A 112 -2.24 -48.12 6.12
C VAL A 112 -2.45 -48.84 7.45
N THR A 113 -2.94 -48.14 8.47
CA THR A 113 -3.20 -48.71 9.80
C THR A 113 -4.26 -49.82 9.77
N SER A 114 -5.30 -49.67 8.93
CA SER A 114 -6.30 -50.73 8.73
C SER A 114 -5.69 -51.96 8.06
N SER A 115 -4.82 -51.77 7.06
CA SER A 115 -4.15 -52.88 6.37
C SER A 115 -3.19 -53.67 7.28
N GLU A 116 -2.51 -52.99 8.21
CA GLU A 116 -1.67 -53.63 9.23
C GLU A 116 -2.51 -54.46 10.19
N LYS A 117 -3.67 -53.92 10.63
CA LYS A 117 -4.59 -54.64 11.52
C LYS A 117 -5.20 -55.87 10.85
N THR A 118 -5.53 -55.80 9.56
CA THR A 118 -6.02 -56.96 8.80
C THR A 118 -4.94 -58.03 8.63
N ARG A 119 -3.68 -57.65 8.34
CA ARG A 119 -2.57 -58.62 8.23
C ARG A 119 -2.28 -59.31 9.56
N ALA A 120 -2.33 -58.58 10.68
CA ALA A 120 -2.14 -59.16 12.01
C ALA A 120 -3.25 -60.17 12.38
N SER A 121 -4.49 -59.95 11.91
CA SER A 121 -5.62 -60.85 12.18
C SER A 121 -5.62 -62.15 11.37
N TYR A 122 -4.85 -62.24 10.28
CA TYR A 122 -4.73 -63.45 9.47
C TYR A 122 -3.55 -64.36 9.88
N MET A 123 -2.76 -63.95 10.88
CA MET A 123 -1.62 -64.72 11.40
C MET A 123 -1.87 -65.34 12.79
N VAL A 124 -3.13 -65.37 13.25
CA VAL A 124 -3.56 -66.00 14.53
C VAL A 124 -4.47 -67.18 14.25
#